data_AF-Q8GAU1-F1
#
_entry.id   AF-Q8GAU1-F1
#
_cell.length_a   1.000
_cell.length_b   1.000
_cell.length_c   1.000
_cell.angle_alpha   90.00
_cell.angle_beta   90.00
_cell.angle_gamma   90.00
#
_symmetry.space_group_name_H-M   'P 1'
#
loop_
_entity.id
_entity.type
_entity.pdbx_description
1 polymer ?
#
loop_
_entity_poly.entity_id
_entity_poly.type
_entity_poly.pdbx_seq_one_letter_code
_entity_poly.pdbx_strand_id
1 'polypeptide(L)' 'MSSSITAPEGIINPPIDELLEATDSKYSLVIYAAKRAPDQRVLLAAR' A
#
# COMPACT_ATOMS: atom_id res chain seq x y z
N MET A 1 16.39 10.32 20.03
CA MET A 1 15.31 9.73 19.21
C MET A 1 15.79 9.66 17.78
N SER A 2 16.49 8.59 17.43
CA SER A 2 16.92 8.32 16.05
C SER A 2 15.76 7.66 15.31
N SER A 3 14.91 8.48 14.71
CA SER A 3 13.88 8.04 13.77
C SER A 3 14.59 7.65 12.47
N SER A 4 15.19 6.47 12.43
CA SER A 4 15.63 5.88 11.16
C SER A 4 14.38 5.59 10.35
N ILE A 5 14.09 6.44 9.37
CA ILE A 5 13.16 6.13 8.28
C ILE A 5 13.84 4.99 7.52
N THR A 6 13.61 3.75 7.96
CA THR A 6 14.00 2.57 7.21
C THR A 6 13.27 2.67 5.88
N ALA A 7 14.02 2.68 4.77
CA ALA A 7 13.43 2.70 3.44
C ALA A 7 12.34 1.62 3.38
N PRO A 8 11.10 1.93 2.96
CA PRO A 8 10.04 0.96 2.96
C PRO A 8 10.40 -0.19 2.01
N GLU A 9 10.39 -1.42 2.54
CA GLU A 9 10.68 -2.65 1.79
C GLU A 9 9.43 -3.53 1.70
N GLY A 10 9.26 -4.25 0.59
CA GLY A 10 8.14 -5.18 0.42
C GLY A 10 6.78 -4.47 0.27
N ILE A 11 5.77 -4.90 1.04
CA ILE A 11 4.37 -4.46 0.90
C ILE A 11 4.17 -2.99 1.32
N ILE A 12 5.06 -2.45 2.15
CA ILE A 12 4.99 -1.06 2.62
C ILE A 12 5.62 -0.05 1.65
N ASN A 13 6.05 -0.48 0.46
CA ASN A 13 6.54 0.39 -0.60
C ASN A 13 5.51 0.44 -1.73
N PRO A 14 4.94 1.62 -2.06
CA PRO A 14 5.19 2.94 -1.47
C PRO A 14 4.66 3.10 -0.03
N PRO A 15 5.25 3.97 0.79
CA PRO A 15 4.81 4.23 2.16
C PRO A 15 3.39 4.77 2.18
N ILE A 16 2.67 4.54 3.29
CA ILE A 16 1.25 4.89 3.37
C ILE A 16 1.00 6.40 3.29
N ASP A 17 1.95 7.23 3.72
CA ASP A 17 1.82 8.68 3.66
C ASP A 17 1.74 9.17 2.21
N GLU A 18 2.56 8.62 1.30
CA GLU A 18 2.50 8.90 -0.14
C GLU A 18 1.16 8.45 -0.75
N LEU A 19 0.62 7.31 -0.29
CA LEU A 19 -0.68 6.82 -0.73
C LEU A 19 -1.84 7.70 -0.23
N LEU A 20 -1.70 8.29 0.95
CA LEU A 20 -2.67 9.22 1.52
C LEU A 20 -2.60 10.59 0.86
N GLU A 21 -1.43 11.05 0.41
CA GLU A 21 -1.32 12.27 -0.40
C GLU A 21 -2.04 12.13 -1.76
N ALA A 22 -2.04 10.93 -2.34
CA ALA A 22 -2.69 10.65 -3.61
C ALA A 22 -4.22 10.45 -3.52
N THR A 23 -4.82 10.47 -2.32
CA THR A 23 -6.24 10.15 -2.12
C THR A 23 -6.93 11.07 -1.11
N ASP A 24 -8.18 11.46 -1.39
CA ASP A 24 -8.92 12.40 -0.54
C ASP A 24 -9.27 11.85 0.86
N SER A 25 -9.18 10.53 1.05
CA SER A 25 -9.56 9.86 2.29
C SER A 25 -8.98 8.46 2.39
N LYS A 26 -8.70 8.02 3.62
CA LYS A 26 -8.28 6.65 3.95
C LYS A 26 -9.22 5.58 3.38
N TYR A 27 -10.53 5.84 3.37
CA TYR A 27 -11.50 4.89 2.82
C TYR A 27 -11.41 4.79 1.29
N SER A 28 -11.17 5.91 0.61
CA SER A 28 -10.98 5.96 -0.84
C SER A 28 -9.75 5.17 -1.26
N LEU A 29 -8.66 5.26 -0.49
CA LEU A 29 -7.45 4.47 -0.72
C LEU A 29 -7.71 2.96 -0.68
N VAL A 30 -8.45 2.47 0.32
CA VAL A 30 -8.77 1.05 0.48
C VAL A 30 -9.60 0.53 -0.70
N ILE A 31 -10.62 1.29 -1.11
CA ILE A 31 -11.47 0.92 -2.25
C ILE A 31 -10.65 0.92 -3.55
N TYR A 32 -9.79 1.92 -3.75
CA TYR A 32 -8.91 1.99 -4.92
C TYR A 32 -7.91 0.83 -4.96
N ALA A 33 -7.26 0.52 -3.83
CA ALA A 33 -6.34 -0.59 -3.72
C ALA A 33 -7.03 -1.94 -3.96
N ALA A 34 -8.24 -2.13 -3.42
CA ALA A 34 -9.04 -3.34 -3.64
C ALA A 34 -9.47 -3.52 -5.11
N LYS A 35 -9.80 -2.43 -5.81
CA LYS A 35 -10.13 -2.47 -7.24
C LYS A 35 -8.90 -2.67 -8.13
N ARG A 36 -7.74 -2.15 -7.70
CA ARG A 36 -6.49 -2.19 -8.48
C ARG A 36 -5.69 -3.47 -8.27
N ALA A 37 -5.81 -4.13 -7.11
CA ALA A 37 -5.24 -5.45 -6.92
C ALA A 37 -5.88 -6.39 -7.95
N PRO A 38 -5.16 -6.84 -8.99
CA PRO A 38 -5.72 -7.85 -9.87
C PRO A 38 -5.96 -9.07 -8.98
N ASP A 39 -7.11 -9.74 -9.15
CA ASP A 39 -7.43 -11.03 -8.51
C ASP A 39 -6.21 -11.97 -8.43
N GLN A 40 -5.34 -11.87 -9.44
CA GLN A 40 -4.11 -12.64 -9.59
C GLN A 40 -2.97 -12.31 -8.60
N ARG A 41 -2.86 -11.10 -8.03
CA ARG A 41 -1.83 -10.77 -7.03
C ARG A 41 -2.11 -11.37 -5.65
N VAL A 42 -3.38 -11.66 -5.35
CA VAL A 42 -3.76 -12.40 -4.12
C VAL A 42 -3.58 -13.91 -4.33
N LEU A 43 -3.72 -14.39 -5.57
CA LEU A 43 -3.65 -15.81 -5.90
C LEU A 43 -2.22 -16.41 -5.86
N LEU A 44 -1.17 -15.61 -6.11
CA LEU A 44 0.20 -16.11 -6.19
C LEU A 44 0.85 -16.44 -4.83
N ALA A 45 0.22 -16.04 -3.72
CA ALA A 45 0.67 -16.34 -2.35
C ALA A 45 0.07 -17.65 -1.78
N ALA A 46 -0.84 -18.30 -2.53
CA ALA A 46 -1.48 -19.56 -2.16
C ALA A 46 -0.86 -20.79 -2.85
N ARG A 47 0.37 -20.66 -3.38
CA ARG A 47 1.13 -21.75 -4.02
C ARG A 47 2.52 -21.89 -3.41
#